data_AF-A0A1S2PDV9-F1
#
_entry.id   AF-A0A1S2PDV9-F1
#
_cell.length_a   1.000
_cell.length_b   1.000
_cell.length_c   1.000
_cell.angle_alpha   90.00
_cell.angle_beta   90.00
_cell.angle_gamma   90.00
#
_symmetry.space_group_name_H-M   'P 1'
#
loop_
_entity.id
_entity.type
_entity.pdbx_description
1 polymer ?
#
loop_
_entity_poly.entity_id
_entity_poly.type
_entity_poly.pdbx_seq_one_letter_code
_entity_poly.pdbx_strand_id
1 'polypeptide(L)'
;MRNDSATMWQIADESVQRLGQVGTVEVVKKTEVGTPDIPGLTDAPGVVQNLLLHTTLRGEPLELFQSQVYLGMEDVKNPANRAVIELVLTAKPTQLGAVLDDFKTFLRTVRPAEEDPSAPA
;
A
#
# COMPACT_ATOMS: atom_id res chain seq x y z
N MET A 1 16.33 1.94 1.66
CA MET A 1 16.11 0.59 1.12
C MET A 1 15.86 -0.36 2.27
N ARG A 2 14.91 -1.29 2.14
CA ARG A 2 14.63 -2.29 3.17
C ARG A 2 15.59 -3.45 2.94
N ASN A 3 16.40 -3.78 3.95
CA ASN A 3 17.48 -4.78 3.86
C ASN A 3 17.07 -6.18 4.35
N ASP A 4 15.79 -6.38 4.68
CA ASP A 4 15.28 -7.66 5.17
C ASP A 4 14.53 -8.44 4.08
N SER A 5 14.37 -9.74 4.32
CA SER A 5 13.71 -10.68 3.41
C SER A 5 12.20 -10.74 3.60
N ALA A 6 11.57 -9.76 4.26
CA ALA A 6 10.15 -9.80 4.59
C ALA A 6 9.27 -9.81 3.33
N THR A 7 8.25 -10.67 3.25
CA THR A 7 7.32 -10.68 2.11
C THR A 7 6.38 -9.48 2.19
N MET A 8 5.82 -9.01 1.06
CA MET A 8 4.85 -7.89 1.06
C MET A 8 3.66 -8.18 1.99
N TRP A 9 3.29 -9.45 2.14
CA TRP A 9 2.26 -9.91 3.06
C TRP A 9 2.64 -9.66 4.53
N GLN A 10 3.89 -9.98 4.91
CA GLN A 10 4.42 -9.71 6.25
C GLN A 10 4.51 -8.21 6.52
N ILE A 11 4.92 -7.42 5.53
CA ILE A 11 4.98 -5.96 5.64
C ILE A 11 3.57 -5.37 5.90
N ALA A 12 2.56 -5.89 5.21
CA ALA A 12 1.18 -5.50 5.43
C ALA A 12 0.70 -5.86 6.86
N ASP A 13 1.09 -7.03 7.38
CA ASP A 13 0.79 -7.45 8.76
C ASP A 13 1.49 -6.57 9.82
N GLU A 14 2.73 -6.15 9.58
CA GLU A 14 3.43 -5.21 10.46
C GLU A 14 2.66 -3.88 10.58
N SER A 15 1.98 -3.43 9.52
CA SER A 15 1.14 -2.23 9.54
C SER A 15 -0.05 -2.38 10.49
N VAL A 16 -0.70 -3.55 10.49
CA VAL A 16 -1.80 -3.86 11.43
C VAL A 16 -1.29 -3.80 12.86
N GLN A 17 -0.11 -4.38 13.14
CA GLN A 17 0.48 -4.35 14.47
C GLN A 17 0.78 -2.92 14.94
N ARG A 18 1.34 -2.07 14.07
CA ARG A 18 1.62 -0.66 14.38
C ARG A 18 0.34 0.13 14.63
N LEU A 19 -0.67 -0.02 13.77
CA LEU A 19 -1.95 0.68 13.93
C LEU A 19 -2.73 0.19 15.16
N GLY A 20 -2.57 -1.09 15.53
CA GLY A 20 -3.15 -1.68 16.74
C GLY A 20 -2.65 -1.03 18.05
N GLN A 21 -1.52 -0.32 18.02
CA GLN A 21 -1.01 0.41 19.19
C GLN A 21 -1.81 1.69 19.48
N VAL A 22 -2.55 2.22 18.50
CA VAL A 22 -3.26 3.52 18.59
C VAL A 22 -4.78 3.40 18.44
N GLY A 23 -5.30 2.19 18.21
CA GLY A 23 -6.72 1.93 18.05
C GLY A 23 -7.02 0.46 17.73
N THR A 24 -8.30 0.14 17.59
CA THR A 24 -8.73 -1.20 17.15
C THR A 24 -8.68 -1.27 15.63
N VAL A 25 -8.04 -2.30 15.10
CA VAL A 25 -7.87 -2.52 13.65
C VAL A 25 -8.50 -3.83 13.26
N GLU A 26 -9.33 -3.81 12.22
CA GLU A 26 -9.88 -4.99 11.57
C GLU A 26 -9.34 -5.09 10.14
N VAL A 27 -8.81 -6.27 9.77
CA VAL A 27 -8.44 -6.57 8.38
C VAL A 27 -9.69 -7.05 7.65
N VAL A 28 -10.26 -6.18 6.83
CA VAL A 28 -11.46 -6.47 6.04
C VAL A 28 -11.14 -7.39 4.86
N LYS A 29 -10.03 -7.10 4.17
CA LYS A 29 -9.58 -7.89 3.02
C LYS A 29 -8.08 -7.72 2.82
N LYS A 30 -7.40 -8.80 2.47
CA LYS A 30 -6.01 -8.77 2.00
C LYS A 30 -5.86 -9.64 0.76
N THR A 31 -5.16 -9.14 -0.25
CA THR A 31 -5.06 -9.82 -1.55
C THR A 31 -3.77 -9.44 -2.26
N GLU A 32 -3.11 -10.40 -2.91
CA GLU A 32 -1.93 -10.16 -3.76
C GLU A 32 -2.35 -9.52 -5.09
N VAL A 33 -1.53 -8.61 -5.64
CA VAL A 33 -1.77 -7.90 -6.91
C VAL A 33 -0.50 -7.85 -7.75
N GLY A 34 -0.63 -7.54 -9.04
CA GLY A 34 0.51 -7.59 -9.98
C GLY A 34 0.99 -9.01 -10.28
N THR A 35 0.16 -10.01 -9.93
CA THR A 35 0.27 -11.40 -10.39
C THR A 35 -0.68 -11.59 -11.58
N PRO A 36 -0.47 -12.63 -12.43
CA PRO A 36 -1.37 -12.94 -13.53
C PRO A 36 -2.84 -13.10 -13.13
N ASP A 37 -3.10 -13.42 -11.86
CA ASP A 37 -4.44 -13.70 -11.31
C ASP A 37 -5.25 -12.44 -11.01
N ILE A 38 -4.61 -11.27 -10.84
CA ILE A 38 -5.29 -9.97 -10.65
C ILE A 38 -4.73 -8.92 -11.62
N PRO A 39 -5.12 -9.00 -12.91
CA PRO A 39 -4.70 -8.04 -13.91
C PRO A 39 -5.32 -6.65 -13.69
N GLY A 40 -4.52 -5.59 -13.83
CA GLY A 40 -5.02 -4.23 -14.05
C GLY A 40 -5.02 -3.26 -12.86
N LEU A 41 -4.32 -3.55 -11.75
CA LEU A 41 -4.05 -2.55 -10.70
C LEU A 41 -2.66 -1.92 -10.83
N THR A 42 -1.64 -2.74 -11.08
CA THR A 42 -0.24 -2.36 -11.33
C THR A 42 0.47 -3.56 -11.95
N ASP A 43 1.56 -3.32 -12.67
CA ASP A 43 2.41 -4.37 -13.25
C ASP A 43 3.45 -4.91 -12.24
N ALA A 44 3.58 -4.26 -11.08
CA ALA A 44 4.52 -4.68 -10.03
C ALA A 44 3.84 -5.62 -9.02
N PRO A 45 4.53 -6.70 -8.57
CA PRO A 45 3.98 -7.59 -7.56
C PRO A 45 3.78 -6.85 -6.22
N GLY A 46 2.65 -7.10 -5.58
CA GLY A 46 2.28 -6.38 -4.37
C GLY A 46 1.13 -7.00 -3.58
N VAL A 47 0.71 -6.29 -2.53
CA VAL A 47 -0.41 -6.66 -1.67
C VAL A 47 -1.31 -5.44 -1.48
N VAL A 48 -2.62 -5.65 -1.63
CA VAL A 48 -3.65 -4.69 -1.21
C VAL A 48 -4.26 -5.18 0.10
N GLN A 49 -4.27 -4.31 1.10
CA GLN A 49 -4.86 -4.55 2.42
C GLN A 49 -5.88 -3.46 2.73
N ASN A 50 -7.13 -3.87 2.95
CA ASN A 50 -8.20 -2.99 3.37
C ASN A 50 -8.46 -3.19 4.87
N LEU A 51 -8.44 -2.09 5.60
CA LEU A 51 -8.58 -2.05 7.05
C LEU A 51 -9.77 -1.17 7.45
N LEU A 52 -10.45 -1.58 8.52
CA LEU A 52 -11.32 -0.72 9.30
C LEU A 52 -10.59 -0.36 10.60
N LEU A 53 -10.46 0.94 10.87
CA LEU A 53 -9.78 1.47 12.04
C LEU A 53 -10.81 2.20 12.90
N HIS A 54 -10.93 1.78 14.16
CA HIS A 54 -11.66 2.50 15.19
C HIS A 54 -10.66 3.17 16.12
N THR A 55 -10.63 4.50 16.13
CA THR A 55 -9.72 5.30 16.93
C THR A 55 -10.45 6.52 17.51
N THR A 56 -9.73 7.43 18.15
CA THR A 56 -10.26 8.70 18.61
C THR A 56 -9.47 9.85 18.02
N LEU A 57 -10.15 10.95 17.66
CA LEU A 57 -9.50 12.18 17.23
C LEU A 57 -10.01 13.32 18.10
N ARG A 58 -9.10 13.92 18.89
CA ARG A 58 -9.43 14.97 19.88
C ARG A 58 -10.48 14.52 20.90
N GLY A 59 -10.44 13.24 21.29
CA GLY A 59 -11.36 12.64 22.27
C GLY A 59 -12.67 12.10 21.66
N GLU A 60 -12.97 12.40 20.41
CA GLU A 60 -14.18 11.90 19.74
C GLU A 60 -13.92 10.59 18.99
N PRO A 61 -14.81 9.58 19.09
CA PRO A 61 -14.71 8.36 18.30
C PRO A 61 -14.68 8.66 16.81
N LEU A 62 -13.77 8.01 16.11
CA LEU A 62 -13.58 8.14 14.68
C LEU A 62 -13.36 6.77 14.06
N GLU A 63 -14.19 6.48 13.06
CA GLU A 63 -14.05 5.31 12.20
C GLU A 63 -13.45 5.72 10.87
N LEU A 64 -12.40 5.01 10.45
CA LEU A 64 -11.68 5.24 9.21
C LEU A 64 -11.55 3.92 8.45
N PHE A 65 -11.73 4.01 7.14
CA PHE A 65 -11.36 2.96 6.22
C PHE A 65 -9.99 3.30 5.61
N GLN A 66 -9.08 2.34 5.63
CA GLN A 66 -7.78 2.46 4.96
C GLN A 66 -7.64 1.40 3.87
N SER A 67 -7.34 1.83 2.64
CA SER A 67 -6.86 0.95 1.59
C SER A 67 -5.36 1.15 1.43
N GLN A 68 -4.59 0.16 1.85
CA GLN A 68 -3.13 0.14 1.84
C GLN A 68 -2.65 -0.72 0.67
N VAL A 69 -1.70 -0.22 -0.11
CA VAL A 69 -1.10 -0.90 -1.24
C VAL A 69 0.41 -0.94 -1.04
N TYR A 70 0.96 -2.15 -0.97
CA TYR A 70 2.39 -2.41 -0.83
C TYR A 70 2.92 -2.98 -2.14
N LEU A 71 3.81 -2.26 -2.80
CA LEU A 71 4.40 -2.66 -4.09
C LEU A 71 5.88 -2.97 -3.90
N GLY A 72 6.31 -4.15 -4.37
CA GLY A 72 7.72 -4.46 -4.50
C GLY A 72 8.25 -3.87 -5.80
N MET A 73 9.29 -3.03 -5.72
CA MET A 73 10.00 -2.50 -6.88
C MET A 73 11.45 -2.94 -6.82
N GLU A 74 11.88 -3.69 -7.82
CA GLU A 74 13.29 -4.04 -7.98
C GLU A 74 14.08 -2.78 -8.36
N ASP A 75 15.28 -2.65 -7.78
CA ASP A 75 16.21 -1.61 -8.20
C ASP A 75 16.74 -1.94 -9.60
N VAL A 76 16.54 -1.02 -10.55
CA VAL A 76 16.96 -1.15 -11.95
C VAL A 76 18.48 -1.37 -12.08
N LYS A 77 19.28 -0.80 -11.17
CA LYS A 77 20.75 -0.92 -11.17
C LYS A 77 21.24 -2.16 -10.42
N ASN A 78 20.48 -2.65 -9.45
CA ASN A 78 20.82 -3.83 -8.66
C ASN A 78 19.58 -4.63 -8.26
N PRO A 79 19.16 -5.64 -9.07
CA PRO A 79 17.96 -6.44 -8.80
C PRO A 79 17.98 -7.20 -7.46
N ALA A 80 19.15 -7.35 -6.82
CA ALA A 80 19.23 -7.93 -5.48
C ALA A 80 18.69 -6.99 -4.37
N ASN A 81 18.54 -5.70 -4.70
CA ASN A 81 17.91 -4.71 -3.84
C ASN A 81 16.47 -4.47 -4.30
N ARG A 82 15.56 -4.30 -3.33
CA ARG A 82 14.19 -3.88 -3.60
C ARG A 82 13.80 -2.67 -2.75
N ALA A 83 13.07 -1.76 -3.37
CA ALA A 83 12.26 -0.78 -2.67
C ALA A 83 10.86 -1.34 -2.43
N VAL A 84 10.26 -0.97 -1.30
CA VAL A 84 8.84 -1.23 -1.04
C VAL A 84 8.16 0.12 -1.01
N ILE A 85 7.18 0.32 -1.88
CA ILE A 85 6.33 1.52 -1.88
C ILE A 85 5.05 1.18 -1.13
N GLU A 86 4.73 1.98 -0.12
CA GLU A 86 3.45 1.94 0.60
C GLU A 86 2.61 3.15 0.19
N LEU A 87 1.41 2.89 -0.35
CA LEU A 87 0.43 3.90 -0.70
C LEU A 87 -0.83 3.66 0.11
N VAL A 88 -1.30 4.69 0.82
CA VAL A 88 -2.43 4.57 1.74
C VAL A 88 -3.51 5.60 1.41
N LEU A 89 -4.68 5.12 1.01
CA LEU A 89 -5.90 5.92 1.00
C LEU A 89 -6.58 5.78 2.36
N THR A 90 -6.76 6.89 3.07
CA THR A 90 -7.53 6.94 4.32
C THR A 90 -8.76 7.83 4.12
N ALA A 91 -9.94 7.31 4.42
CA ALA A 91 -11.19 8.06 4.31
C ALA A 91 -12.18 7.60 5.38
N LYS A 92 -13.20 8.42 5.67
CA LYS A 92 -14.37 7.90 6.38
C LYS A 92 -15.11 6.91 5.47
N PRO A 93 -15.79 5.87 6.02
CA PRO A 93 -16.54 4.92 5.20
C PRO A 93 -17.56 5.60 4.26
N THR A 94 -18.20 6.68 4.72
CA THR A 94 -19.15 7.47 3.93
C THR A 94 -18.52 8.23 2.76
N GLN A 95 -17.21 8.44 2.77
CA GLN A 95 -16.47 9.17 1.74
C GLN A 95 -15.76 8.24 0.75
N LEU A 96 -15.59 6.95 1.11
CA LEU A 96 -14.78 6.00 0.35
C LEU A 96 -15.24 5.88 -1.11
N GLY A 97 -16.54 5.78 -1.34
CA GLY A 97 -17.10 5.63 -2.68
C GLY A 97 -16.77 6.79 -3.63
N ALA A 98 -16.50 7.98 -3.11
CA ALA A 98 -16.17 9.16 -3.91
C ALA A 98 -14.69 9.22 -4.34
N VAL A 99 -13.80 8.49 -3.68
CA VAL A 99 -12.34 8.62 -3.88
C VAL A 99 -11.67 7.32 -4.32
N LEU A 100 -12.35 6.18 -4.19
CA LEU A 100 -11.75 4.87 -4.44
C LEU A 100 -11.33 4.68 -5.90
N ASP A 101 -12.13 5.13 -6.86
CA ASP A 101 -11.83 4.93 -8.28
C ASP A 101 -10.73 5.86 -8.79
N ASP A 102 -10.67 7.08 -8.26
CA ASP A 102 -9.55 8.01 -8.48
C ASP A 102 -8.24 7.42 -7.92
N PHE A 103 -8.30 6.82 -6.72
CA PHE A 103 -7.15 6.16 -6.14
C PHE A 103 -6.67 4.97 -6.99
N LYS A 104 -7.58 4.13 -7.51
CA LYS A 104 -7.20 3.07 -8.47
C LYS A 104 -6.57 3.64 -9.73
N THR A 105 -7.07 4.76 -10.23
CA THR A 105 -6.51 5.43 -11.41
C THR A 105 -5.09 5.93 -11.14
N PHE A 106 -4.88 6.55 -9.97
CA PHE A 106 -3.55 6.94 -9.52
C PHE A 106 -2.59 5.75 -9.40
N LEU A 107 -3.00 4.64 -8.80
CA LEU A 107 -2.16 3.44 -8.64
C LEU A 107 -1.63 2.90 -9.99
N ARG A 108 -2.44 2.96 -11.05
CA ARG A 108 -2.03 2.54 -12.41
C ARG A 108 -0.94 3.41 -13.02
N THR A 109 -0.73 4.62 -12.50
CA THR A 109 0.35 5.52 -12.96
C THR A 109 1.67 5.25 -12.26
N VAL A 110 1.66 4.48 -11.16
CA VAL A 110 2.84 4.20 -10.36
C VAL A 110 3.69 3.13 -11.04
N ARG A 111 4.86 3.54 -11.51
CA ARG A 111 5.86 2.69 -12.15
C ARG A 111 7.26 3.19 -11.82
N PRO A 112 8.30 2.34 -11.88
CA PRO A 112 9.68 2.81 -11.81
C PRO A 112 9.93 3.92 -12.83
N ALA A 113 10.71 4.93 -12.46
CA ALA A 113 11.17 5.91 -13.43
C ALA A 113 12.03 5.19 -14.48
N GLU A 114 11.85 5.55 -15.75
CA GLU A 114 12.80 5.17 -16.79
C GLU A 114 14.15 5.83 -16.47
N GLU A 115 15.26 5.12 -16.73
CA GLU A 115 16.59 5.69 -16.54
C GLU A 115 16.67 6.99 -17.34
N ASP A 116 16.87 8.12 -16.67
CA ASP A 116 17.23 9.36 -17.34
C ASP A 116 18.75 9.28 -17.63
N PRO A 117 19.17 9.07 -18.89
CA PRO A 117 20.59 8.97 -19.23
C PRO A 117 21.37 10.26 -18.95
N SER A 118 20.69 11.35 -18.58
CA SER A 118 21.29 12.63 -18.20
C SER A 118 21.44 12.85 -16.68
N ALA A 119 20.93 11.95 -15.83
CA ALA A 119 21.08 12.05 -14.38
C ALA A 119 22.50 11.65 -13.94
N PRO A 120 23.22 12.50 -13.17
CA PRO A 120 24.56 12.15 -12.69
C PRO A 120 24.50 10.96 -11.71
N ALA A 121 25.50 10.08 -11.83
CA ALA A 121 25.65 8.84 -11.06
C ALA A 121 25.90 9.09 -9.57
#